data_AF-A0A1G2M2C8-F1
#
_entry.id   AF-A0A1G2M2C8-F1
#
_cell.length_a   1.000
_cell.length_b   1.000
_cell.length_c   1.000
_cell.angle_alpha   90.00
_cell.angle_beta   90.00
_cell.angle_gamma   90.00
#
_symmetry.space_group_name_H-M   'P 1'
#
loop_
_entity.id
_entity.type
_entity.pdbx_description
1 polymer ?
#
loop_
_entity_poly.entity_id
_entity_poly.type
_entity_poly.pdbx_seq_one_letter_code
_entity_poly.pdbx_strand_id
1 'polypeptide(L)'
;MNGVFAHKDLAAGRWYQMNLSEQMGNIGSEVSRANLSQGKNNERFEVAVDRALELFDLTLSDLRWRGRLQEIGRAREVFCDAVYGGKEYGSSLKSLQSYFDHFAIATLNKKHA
;
A
#
# COMPACT_ATOMS: atom_id res chain seq x y z
N MET A 1 -1.76 -19.20 7.30
CA MET A 1 -2.49 -18.02 7.81
C MET A 1 -3.80 -17.95 7.02
N ASN A 2 -4.93 -18.24 7.67
CA ASN A 2 -6.25 -18.09 7.04
C ASN A 2 -6.86 -16.76 7.51
N GLY A 3 -6.32 -15.66 7.00
CA GLY A 3 -6.96 -14.35 7.09
C GLY A 3 -7.94 -14.20 5.93
N VAL A 4 -9.14 -13.70 6.18
CA VAL A 4 -10.09 -13.37 5.11
C VAL A 4 -9.52 -12.18 4.34
N PHE A 5 -8.99 -12.43 3.14
CA PHE A 5 -8.50 -11.39 2.25
C PHE A 5 -9.66 -10.48 1.82
N ALA A 6 -9.54 -9.17 2.03
CA ALA A 6 -10.51 -8.22 1.51
C ALA A 6 -10.39 -8.12 -0.03
N HIS A 7 -9.20 -8.41 -0.57
CA HIS A 7 -8.94 -8.50 -2.01
C HIS A 7 -8.76 -9.95 -2.47
N LYS A 8 -9.82 -10.76 -2.38
CA LYS A 8 -9.82 -12.20 -2.72
C LYS A 8 -9.20 -12.50 -4.09
N ASP A 9 -9.55 -11.73 -5.13
CA ASP A 9 -9.04 -11.96 -6.49
C ASP A 9 -7.56 -11.56 -6.67
N LEU A 10 -7.10 -10.56 -5.92
CA LEU A 10 -5.68 -10.17 -5.93
C LEU A 10 -4.85 -11.25 -5.23
N ALA A 11 -5.31 -11.69 -4.06
CA ALA A 11 -4.70 -12.78 -3.30
C ALA A 11 -4.72 -14.11 -4.07
N ALA A 12 -5.70 -14.33 -4.96
CA ALA A 12 -5.83 -15.54 -5.79
C ALA A 12 -4.80 -15.67 -6.94
N GLY A 13 -3.83 -14.75 -7.05
CA GLY A 13 -2.69 -14.90 -7.96
C GLY A 13 -2.43 -13.69 -8.85
N ARG A 14 -3.45 -12.86 -9.11
CA ARG A 14 -3.31 -11.67 -9.98
C ARG A 14 -2.31 -10.66 -9.42
N TRP A 15 -2.21 -10.55 -8.09
CA TRP A 15 -1.23 -9.65 -7.45
C TRP A 15 0.20 -9.98 -7.86
N TYR A 16 0.55 -11.27 -7.95
CA TYR A 16 1.89 -11.72 -8.32
C TYR A 16 2.18 -11.64 -9.84
N GLN A 17 1.21 -11.21 -10.66
CA GLN A 17 1.44 -10.91 -12.07
C GLN A 17 1.80 -9.43 -12.29
N MET A 18 1.46 -8.56 -11.34
CA MET A 18 1.80 -7.15 -11.39
C MET A 18 3.31 -6.94 -11.20
N ASN A 19 3.86 -5.92 -11.84
CA ASN A 19 5.21 -5.44 -11.54
C ASN A 19 5.21 -4.61 -10.24
N LEU A 20 6.39 -4.33 -9.68
CA LEU A 20 6.49 -3.64 -8.40
C LEU A 20 5.83 -2.26 -8.41
N SER A 21 5.94 -1.49 -9.50
CA SER A 21 5.28 -0.17 -9.58
C SER A 21 3.77 -0.28 -9.56
N GLU A 22 3.20 -1.30 -10.20
CA GLU A 22 1.76 -1.57 -10.16
C GLU A 22 1.31 -1.95 -8.74
N GLN A 23 2.05 -2.83 -8.06
CA GLN A 23 1.74 -3.22 -6.68
C GLN A 23 1.81 -2.01 -5.73
N MET A 24 2.87 -1.21 -5.82
CA MET A 24 3.04 0.01 -5.01
C MET A 24 1.98 1.07 -5.34
N GLY A 25 1.60 1.24 -6.60
CA GLY A 25 0.52 2.14 -6.99
C GLY A 25 -0.86 1.72 -6.44
N ASN A 26 -1.14 0.42 -6.39
CA ASN A 26 -2.36 -0.10 -5.77
C ASN A 26 -2.35 0.09 -4.24
N ILE A 27 -1.22 -0.16 -3.56
CA ILE A 27 -1.04 0.20 -2.14
C ILE A 27 -1.33 1.70 -1.94
N GLY A 28 -0.78 2.55 -2.80
CA GLY A 28 -1.03 3.99 -2.82
C GLY A 28 -2.50 4.39 -2.88
N SER A 29 -3.32 3.61 -3.58
CA SER A 29 -4.77 3.85 -3.66
C SER A 29 -5.47 3.62 -2.32
N GLU A 30 -5.06 2.62 -1.54
CA GLU A 30 -5.58 2.43 -0.18
C GLU A 30 -5.03 3.49 0.80
N VAL A 31 -3.76 3.89 0.65
CA VAL A 31 -3.18 5.01 1.41
C VAL A 31 -3.95 6.31 1.18
N SER A 32 -4.30 6.61 -0.08
CA SER A 32 -5.13 7.75 -0.43
C SER A 32 -6.52 7.69 0.22
N ARG A 33 -7.16 6.51 0.24
CA ARG A 33 -8.46 6.32 0.91
C ARG A 33 -8.37 6.51 2.42
N ALA A 34 -7.31 6.01 3.06
CA ALA A 34 -7.04 6.25 4.46
C ALA A 34 -6.85 7.75 4.72
N ASN A 35 -6.03 8.44 3.93
CA ASN A 35 -5.82 9.89 4.03
C ASN A 35 -7.13 10.69 3.91
N LEU A 36 -7.99 10.33 2.95
CA LEU A 36 -9.25 11.04 2.70
C LEU A 36 -10.29 10.86 3.82
N SER A 37 -10.28 9.70 4.48
CA SER A 37 -11.26 9.31 5.51
C SER A 37 -10.81 9.63 6.94
N GLN A 38 -9.51 9.85 7.16
CA GLN A 38 -8.94 10.21 8.46
C GLN A 38 -9.68 11.39 9.09
N GLY A 39 -10.16 11.21 10.32
CA GLY A 39 -10.91 12.22 11.07
C GLY A 39 -12.31 12.54 10.54
N LYS A 40 -12.78 11.87 9.48
CA LYS A 40 -14.10 12.12 8.86
C LYS A 40 -15.03 10.90 8.93
N ASN A 41 -14.49 9.71 8.73
CA ASN A 41 -15.25 8.46 8.78
C ASN A 41 -14.34 7.33 9.25
N ASN A 42 -14.50 6.94 10.51
CA ASN A 42 -13.62 5.97 11.16
C ASN A 42 -13.71 4.57 10.53
N GLU A 43 -14.91 4.12 10.18
CA GLU A 43 -15.10 2.81 9.53
C GLU A 43 -14.38 2.74 8.18
N ARG A 44 -14.54 3.77 7.34
CA ARG A 44 -13.85 3.84 6.03
C ARG A 44 -12.33 3.95 6.19
N PHE A 45 -11.88 4.62 7.25
CA PHE A 45 -10.48 4.74 7.58
C PHE A 45 -9.88 3.37 7.94
N GLU A 46 -10.49 2.66 8.89
CA GLU A 46 -10.05 1.33 9.33
C GLU A 46 -10.01 0.34 8.15
N VAL A 47 -11.08 0.31 7.34
CA VAL A 47 -11.13 -0.56 6.15
C VAL A 47 -10.01 -0.24 5.14
N ALA A 48 -9.68 1.03 4.93
CA ALA A 48 -8.59 1.41 4.02
C ALA A 48 -7.21 1.05 4.60
N VAL A 49 -7.03 1.18 5.92
CA VAL A 49 -5.81 0.77 6.61
C VAL A 49 -5.60 -0.73 6.49
N ASP A 50 -6.61 -1.53 6.79
CA ASP A 50 -6.53 -3.00 6.71
C ASP A 50 -6.19 -3.47 5.29
N ARG A 51 -6.82 -2.87 4.28
CA ARG A 51 -6.51 -3.17 2.87
C ARG A 51 -5.09 -2.78 2.49
N ALA A 52 -4.61 -1.61 2.91
CA ALA A 52 -3.23 -1.21 2.64
C ALA A 52 -2.24 -2.22 3.25
N LEU A 53 -2.48 -2.65 4.50
CA LEU A 53 -1.65 -3.65 5.17
C LEU A 53 -1.70 -5.02 4.47
N GLU A 54 -2.87 -5.47 4.05
CA GLU A 54 -3.04 -6.68 3.24
C GLU A 54 -2.19 -6.63 1.97
N LEU A 55 -2.24 -5.51 1.23
CA LEU A 55 -1.47 -5.34 0.00
C LEU A 55 0.05 -5.25 0.25
N PHE A 56 0.47 -4.63 1.34
CA PHE A 56 1.88 -4.66 1.77
C PHE A 56 2.33 -6.08 2.07
N ASP A 57 1.53 -6.85 2.81
CA ASP A 57 1.87 -8.22 3.21
C ASP A 57 1.93 -9.15 1.99
N LEU A 58 1.01 -9.01 1.03
CA LEU A 58 1.07 -9.71 -0.26
C LEU A 58 2.36 -9.34 -1.02
N THR A 59 2.73 -8.07 -1.06
CA THR A 59 3.96 -7.59 -1.73
C THR A 59 5.23 -8.09 -1.04
N LEU A 60 5.26 -8.12 0.30
CA LEU A 60 6.38 -8.64 1.08
C LEU A 60 6.54 -10.17 0.94
N SER A 61 5.45 -10.88 0.69
CA SER A 61 5.47 -12.33 0.46
C SER A 61 5.97 -12.73 -0.93
N ASP A 62 6.09 -11.77 -1.85
CA ASP A 62 6.50 -11.99 -3.23
C ASP A 62 8.03 -12.14 -3.35
N LEU A 63 8.49 -13.36 -3.58
CA LEU A 63 9.91 -13.69 -3.65
C LEU A 63 10.66 -13.01 -4.81
N ARG A 64 9.94 -12.46 -5.81
CA ARG A 64 10.55 -11.64 -6.87
C ARG A 64 11.23 -10.39 -6.30
N TRP A 65 10.82 -9.93 -5.12
CA TRP A 65 11.31 -8.70 -4.48
C TRP A 65 12.33 -8.93 -3.37
N ARG A 66 12.97 -10.11 -3.26
CA ARG A 66 13.97 -10.42 -2.21
C ARG A 66 15.01 -9.32 -1.97
N GLY A 67 15.49 -8.66 -3.03
CA GLY A 67 16.46 -7.55 -2.92
C GLY A 67 15.88 -6.20 -2.51
N ARG A 68 14.56 -6.09 -2.34
CA ARG A 68 13.82 -4.85 -2.04
C ARG A 68 12.90 -4.97 -0.82
N LEU A 69 12.85 -6.14 -0.17
CA LEU A 69 11.96 -6.40 0.97
C LEU A 69 12.17 -5.42 2.13
N GLN A 70 13.41 -4.98 2.37
CA GLN A 70 13.70 -3.99 3.42
C GLN A 70 13.05 -2.64 3.12
N GLU A 71 13.09 -2.17 1.87
CA GLU A 71 12.47 -0.91 1.48
C GLU A 71 10.94 -1.00 1.50
N ILE A 72 10.38 -2.12 1.04
CA ILE A 72 8.93 -2.37 1.08
C ILE A 72 8.46 -2.44 2.55
N GLY A 73 9.21 -3.14 3.41
CA GLY A 73 8.95 -3.22 4.83
C GLY A 73 9.03 -1.86 5.50
N ARG A 74 10.02 -1.03 5.15
CA ARG A 74 10.11 0.35 5.63
C ARG A 74 8.91 1.19 5.23
N ALA A 75 8.45 1.08 3.98
CA ALA A 75 7.25 1.78 3.54
C ALA A 75 6.00 1.38 4.35
N ARG A 76 5.88 0.08 4.68
CA ARG A 76 4.83 -0.44 5.57
C ARG A 76 4.95 0.12 6.99
N GLU A 77 6.16 0.14 7.56
CA GLU A 77 6.42 0.71 8.91
C GLU A 77 6.05 2.20 8.98
N VAL A 78 6.50 2.99 8.00
CA VAL A 78 6.18 4.42 7.93
C VAL A 78 4.68 4.64 7.75
N PHE A 79 4.00 3.77 6.99
CA PHE A 79 2.54 3.77 6.89
C PHE A 79 1.87 3.51 8.24
N CYS A 80 2.27 2.46 8.97
CA CYS A 80 1.75 2.18 10.30
C CYS A 80 1.96 3.35 11.27
N ASP A 81 3.16 3.93 11.30
CA ASP A 81 3.44 5.10 12.14
C ASP A 81 2.52 6.28 11.77
N ALA A 82 2.38 6.58 10.47
CA ALA A 82 1.51 7.66 9.99
C ALA A 82 0.02 7.44 10.34
N VAL A 83 -0.46 6.19 10.33
CA VAL A 83 -1.81 5.84 10.80
C VAL A 83 -2.02 6.22 12.27
N TYR A 84 -0.99 6.06 13.11
CA TYR A 84 -1.02 6.35 14.54
C TYR A 84 -0.46 7.74 14.92
N GLY A 85 -0.34 8.65 13.96
CA GLY A 85 0.03 10.05 14.20
C GLY A 85 1.47 10.42 13.86
N GLY A 86 2.27 9.50 13.32
CA GLY A 86 3.52 9.80 12.65
C GLY A 86 4.66 10.23 13.56
N LYS A 87 4.72 9.70 14.79
CA LYS A 87 5.67 10.17 15.81
C LYS A 87 7.10 9.70 15.53
N GLU A 88 7.28 8.48 15.03
CA GLU A 88 8.60 7.88 14.84
C GLU A 88 9.33 8.46 13.63
N TYR A 89 8.62 8.60 12.50
CA TYR A 89 9.21 9.01 11.23
C TYR A 89 8.80 10.43 10.79
N GLY A 90 7.93 11.11 11.55
CA GLY A 90 7.44 12.44 11.20
C GLY A 90 6.59 12.48 9.93
N SER A 91 6.14 11.32 9.44
CA SER A 91 5.39 11.19 8.20
C SER A 91 3.88 11.22 8.45
N SER A 92 3.14 11.64 7.43
CA SER A 92 1.67 11.65 7.44
C SER A 92 1.12 10.81 6.29
N LEU A 93 -0.16 10.46 6.33
CA LEU A 93 -0.82 9.78 5.21
C LEU A 93 -0.79 10.63 3.93
N LYS A 94 -0.81 11.97 4.07
CA LYS A 94 -0.65 12.89 2.94
C LYS A 94 0.74 12.82 2.31
N SER A 95 1.81 12.81 3.10
CA SER A 95 3.17 12.71 2.56
C SER A 95 3.43 11.33 1.94
N LEU A 96 2.89 10.28 2.53
CA LEU A 96 2.93 8.93 1.96
C LEU A 96 2.15 8.84 0.65
N GLN A 97 0.97 9.46 0.56
CA GLN A 97 0.22 9.52 -0.68
C GLN A 97 1.08 10.11 -1.81
N SER A 98 1.77 11.24 -1.57
CA SER A 98 2.68 11.82 -2.56
C SER A 98 3.81 10.87 -2.97
N TYR A 99 4.37 10.10 -2.04
CA TYR A 99 5.35 9.06 -2.38
C TYR A 99 4.74 7.99 -3.30
N PHE A 100 3.57 7.48 -2.97
CA PHE A 100 2.92 6.41 -3.74
C PHE A 100 2.37 6.87 -5.10
N ASP A 101 1.97 8.13 -5.24
CA ASP A 101 1.47 8.70 -6.50
C ASP A 101 2.51 8.58 -7.63
N HIS A 102 3.81 8.63 -7.32
CA HIS A 102 4.88 8.41 -8.30
C HIS A 102 4.82 7.02 -8.94
N PHE A 103 4.44 5.98 -8.18
CA PHE A 103 4.29 4.62 -8.70
C PHE A 103 3.02 4.46 -9.54
N ALA A 104 1.94 5.16 -9.17
CA ALA A 104 0.73 5.22 -9.98
C ALA A 104 1.01 5.86 -11.34
N ILE A 105 1.72 6.99 -11.37
CA ILE A 105 2.12 7.68 -12.61
C ILE A 105 3.04 6.78 -13.45
N ALA A 106 4.04 6.14 -12.84
CA ALA A 106 4.94 5.22 -13.55
C ALA A 106 4.19 4.04 -14.20
N THR A 107 3.09 3.60 -13.60
CA THR A 107 2.23 2.54 -14.15
C THR A 107 1.45 3.01 -15.38
N LEU A 108 0.98 4.25 -15.39
CA LEU A 108 0.26 4.82 -16.54
C LEU A 108 1.16 4.93 -17.77
N ASN A 109 2.40 5.36 -17.58
CA ASN A 109 3.36 5.54 -18.68
C ASN A 109 3.74 4.24 -19.39
N LYS A 110 3.60 3.08 -18.73
CA LYS A 110 3.88 1.76 -19.32
C LYS A 110 2.72 1.18 -20.13
N LYS A 111 1.50 1.69 -19.99
CA LYS A 111 0.35 1.24 -20.82
C LYS A 111 0.31 1.90 -22.19
N HIS A 112 1.11 2.93 -22.40
CA HIS A 112 1.14 3.76 -23.62
C HIS A 112 2.50 3.75 -24.34
N ALA A 113 3.43 2.87 -23.93
CA ALA A 113 4.71 2.62 -24.56
C ALA A 113 4.74 1.21 -25.14
#